data_AF-A0A349UNR2-F1
#
_entry.id   AF-A0A349UNR2-F1
#
_cell.length_a   1.000
_cell.length_b   1.000
_cell.length_c   1.000
_cell.angle_alpha   90.00
_cell.angle_beta   90.00
_cell.angle_gamma   90.00
#
_symmetry.space_group_name_H-M   'P 1'
#
loop_
_entity.id
_entity.type
_entity.pdbx_description
1 polymer ?
#
loop_
_entity_poly.entity_id
_entity_poly.type
_entity_poly.pdbx_seq_one_letter_code
_entity_poly.pdbx_strand_id
1 'polypeptide(L)' 'PDSQEICFVADDDYVSLLRARRPDALRPGRIVNSRGDLLGSHEGYARFTVGQRRGLGIGGLKEPLYVLRIDPATG' A
#
# COMPACT_ATOMS: atom_id res chain seq x y z
N PRO A 1 19.66 23.11 13.87
CA PRO A 1 18.23 22.74 13.91
C PRO A 1 17.95 21.74 12.80
N ASP A 2 18.11 20.46 13.13
CA ASP A 2 18.02 19.33 12.21
C ASP A 2 16.56 18.96 11.93
N SER A 3 16.00 19.51 10.85
CA SER A 3 15.05 18.73 10.06
C SER A 3 15.88 17.79 9.21
N GLN A 4 16.06 16.54 9.65
CA GLN A 4 16.52 15.48 8.77
C GLN A 4 15.38 15.11 7.83
N GLU A 5 15.32 15.84 6.71
CA GLU A 5 14.59 15.48 5.51
C GLU A 5 15.00 14.05 5.11
N ILE A 6 14.12 13.06 5.31
CA ILE A 6 14.28 11.74 4.69
C ILE A 6 14.04 11.95 3.19
N CYS A 7 15.10 12.31 2.49
CA CYS A 7 15.08 12.61 1.06
C CYS A 7 16.25 11.89 0.39
N PHE A 8 16.35 10.56 0.51
CA PHE A 8 17.38 9.79 -0.23
C PHE A 8 17.04 8.29 -0.34
N VAL A 9 15.86 7.97 -0.87
CA VAL A 9 15.65 6.64 -1.43
C VAL A 9 15.12 6.83 -2.83
N ALA A 10 15.98 6.62 -3.84
CA ALA A 10 15.48 6.41 -5.19
C ALA A 10 14.48 5.24 -5.11
N ASP A 11 13.33 5.30 -5.79
CA ASP A 11 12.28 4.27 -5.66
C ASP A 11 12.83 2.83 -5.80
N ASP A 12 13.89 2.66 -6.60
CA ASP A 12 14.59 1.40 -6.80
C ASP A 12 15.31 0.86 -5.54
N ASP A 13 15.87 1.75 -4.72
CA ASP A 13 16.51 1.39 -3.45
C ASP A 13 15.48 0.99 -2.39
N TYR A 14 14.30 1.63 -2.38
CA TYR A 14 13.25 1.34 -1.42
C TYR A 14 12.62 -0.02 -1.69
N VAL A 15 12.27 -0.28 -2.95
CA VAL A 15 11.72 -1.57 -3.36
C VAL A 15 12.75 -2.67 -3.15
N SER A 16 14.03 -2.43 -3.45
CA SER A 16 15.10 -3.40 -3.19
C SER A 16 15.30 -3.68 -1.70
N LEU A 17 15.24 -2.65 -0.85
CA LEU A 17 15.30 -2.80 0.61
C LEU A 17 14.12 -3.62 1.12
N LEU A 18 12.90 -3.33 0.65
CA LEU A 18 11.72 -4.10 1.00
C LEU A 18 11.84 -5.55 0.54
N ARG A 19 12.31 -5.83 -0.69
CA ARG A 19 12.56 -7.20 -1.14
C ARG A 19 13.53 -7.94 -0.23
N ALA A 20 14.59 -7.27 0.23
CA ALA A 20 15.63 -7.88 1.06
C ALA A 20 15.20 -8.10 2.52
N ARG A 21 14.39 -7.19 3.09
CA ARG A 21 14.03 -7.20 4.52
C ARG A 21 12.63 -7.71 4.80
N ARG A 22 11.68 -7.42 3.92
CA ARG A 22 10.24 -7.66 4.06
C ARG A 22 9.62 -8.01 2.70
N PRO A 23 10.03 -9.14 2.07
CA PRO A 23 9.50 -9.54 0.77
C PRO A 23 7.98 -9.78 0.81
N ASP A 24 7.43 -10.11 1.98
CA ASP A 24 6.00 -10.20 2.24
C ASP A 24 5.25 -8.89 1.96
N ALA A 25 5.89 -7.74 2.18
CA ALA A 25 5.31 -6.43 1.97
C ALA A 25 5.11 -6.06 0.49
N LEU A 26 5.75 -6.81 -0.41
CA LEU A 26 5.61 -6.71 -1.86
C LEU A 26 4.83 -7.88 -2.45
N ARG A 27 4.18 -8.69 -1.61
CA ARG A 27 3.34 -9.80 -2.08
C ARG A 27 2.02 -9.27 -2.63
N PRO A 28 1.57 -9.73 -3.81
CA PRO A 28 0.26 -9.37 -4.32
C PRO A 28 -0.86 -9.81 -3.37
N GLY A 29 -1.89 -8.98 -3.26
CA GLY A 29 -2.98 -9.14 -2.31
C GLY A 29 -4.31 -8.62 -2.84
N ARG A 30 -5.38 -8.82 -2.05
CA ARG A 30 -6.75 -8.43 -2.41
C ARG A 30 -7.13 -7.15 -1.66
N ILE A 31 -7.76 -6.22 -2.36
CA ILE A 31 -8.41 -5.07 -1.73
C ILE A 31 -9.89 -5.41 -1.55
N VAL A 32 -10.36 -5.38 -0.31
CA VAL A 32 -11.75 -5.66 0.03
C VAL A 32 -12.40 -4.46 0.72
N ASN A 33 -13.71 -4.31 0.58
CA ASN A 33 -14.48 -3.32 1.33
C ASN A 33 -14.76 -3.81 2.77
N SER A 34 -15.43 -2.97 3.58
CA SER A 34 -15.82 -3.30 4.95
C SER A 34 -16.83 -4.45 5.09
N ARG A 35 -17.47 -4.85 3.99
CA ARG A 35 -18.39 -5.99 3.91
C ARG A 35 -17.70 -7.28 3.46
N GLY A 36 -16.42 -7.20 3.09
CA GLY A 36 -15.64 -8.31 2.56
C GLY A 36 -15.72 -8.49 1.04
N ASP A 37 -16.41 -7.59 0.32
CA ASP A 37 -16.51 -7.67 -1.13
C ASP A 37 -15.18 -7.28 -1.77
N LEU A 38 -14.76 -8.05 -2.78
CA LEU A 38 -13.55 -7.78 -3.55
C LEU A 38 -13.73 -6.52 -4.40
N LEU A 39 -12.88 -5.52 -4.18
CA LEU A 39 -12.80 -4.29 -4.96
C LEU A 39 -11.70 -4.35 -6.03
N GLY A 40 -10.67 -5.17 -5.81
CA GLY A 40 -9.54 -5.31 -6.73
C GLY A 40 -8.36 -6.04 -6.10
N SER A 41 -7.18 -5.89 -6.70
CA SER A 41 -5.92 -6.46 -6.23
C SER A 41 -4.81 -5.41 -6.20
N HIS A 42 -3.76 -5.68 -5.43
CA HIS A 42 -2.56 -4.86 -5.40
C HIS A 42 -1.28 -5.69 -5.53
N GLU A 43 -0.16 -5.04 -5.84
CA GLU A 43 1.16 -5.68 -5.98
C GLU A 43 2.01 -5.66 -4.70
N GLY A 44 1.44 -5.22 -3.58
CA GLY A 44 2.12 -5.23 -2.28
C GLY A 44 1.52 -4.22 -1.34
N TYR A 45 1.26 -4.64 -0.10
CA TYR A 45 0.65 -3.76 0.89
C TYR A 45 1.56 -2.58 1.30
N ALA A 46 2.88 -2.68 1.08
CA ALA A 46 3.85 -1.61 1.36
C ALA A 46 3.61 -0.32 0.56
N ARG A 47 2.79 -0.38 -0.50
CA ARG A 47 2.43 0.78 -1.33
C ARG A 47 1.23 1.56 -0.79
N PHE A 48 0.67 1.11 0.34
CA PHE A 48 -0.49 1.74 0.96
C PHE A 48 -0.18 2.27 2.35
N THR A 49 -0.86 3.36 2.70
CA THR A 49 -0.86 3.93 4.04
C THR A 49 -2.30 4.04 4.53
N VAL A 50 -2.55 3.74 5.81
CA VAL A 50 -3.88 3.94 6.41
C VAL A 50 -4.30 5.42 6.25
N GLY A 51 -5.52 5.65 5.81
CA GLY A 51 -6.04 6.98 5.46
C GLY A 51 -5.74 7.44 4.03
N GLN A 52 -4.97 6.68 3.24
CA GLN A 52 -4.70 7.01 1.84
C GLN A 52 -5.98 7.00 1.01
N ARG A 53 -6.18 8.08 0.24
CA ARG A 53 -7.33 8.25 -0.67
C ARG A 53 -7.00 8.02 -2.14
N ARG A 54 -5.79 8.40 -2.57
CA ARG A 54 -5.36 8.38 -3.98
C ARG A 54 -4.46 7.18 -4.27
N GLY A 55 -4.32 6.82 -5.54
CA GLY A 55 -3.41 5.74 -5.96
C GLY A 55 -3.86 4.34 -5.53
N LEU A 56 -5.16 4.15 -5.27
CA LEU A 56 -5.69 2.84 -4.86
C LEU A 56 -5.88 1.85 -6.02
N GLY A 57 -5.80 2.32 -7.27
CA GLY A 57 -6.06 1.49 -8.45
C GLY A 57 -7.52 1.04 -8.60
N ILE A 58 -8.42 1.56 -7.77
CA ILE A 58 -9.86 1.24 -7.78
C ILE A 58 -10.62 2.42 -8.38
N GLY A 59 -11.30 2.18 -9.50
CA GLY A 59 -12.13 3.17 -10.20
C GLY A 59 -13.61 2.80 -10.22
N GLY A 60 -14.45 3.68 -10.75
CA GLY A 60 -15.87 3.40 -11.01
C GLY A 60 -16.82 3.57 -9.82
N LEU A 61 -16.34 4.06 -8.68
CA LEU A 61 -17.17 4.31 -7.50
C LEU A 61 -17.57 5.79 -7.40
N LYS A 62 -18.80 6.06 -6.99
CA LYS A 62 -19.32 7.42 -6.78
C LYS A 62 -18.67 8.12 -5.59
N GLU A 63 -18.29 7.37 -4.56
CA GLU A 63 -17.75 7.90 -3.32
C GLU A 63 -16.23 7.70 -3.24
N PRO A 64 -15.49 8.62 -2.61
CA PRO A 64 -14.06 8.47 -2.40
C PRO A 64 -13.78 7.31 -1.43
N LEU A 65 -12.83 6.45 -1.80
CA LEU A 65 -12.34 5.39 -0.92
C LEU A 65 -11.15 5.85 -0.08
N TYR A 66 -11.00 5.22 1.08
CA TYR A 66 -9.88 5.41 2.00
C TYR A 66 -9.40 4.05 2.49
N VAL A 67 -8.09 3.88 2.67
CA VAL A 67 -7.52 2.68 3.30
C VAL A 67 -7.84 2.69 4.78
N LEU A 68 -8.67 1.76 5.24
CA LEU A 68 -9.04 1.65 6.66
C LEU A 68 -8.05 0.82 7.46
N ARG A 69 -7.51 -0.24 6.86
CA ARG A 69 -6.63 -1.22 7.51
C ARG A 69 -5.75 -1.89 6.46
N ILE A 70 -4.54 -2.26 6.88
CA ILE A 70 -3.64 -3.14 6.13
C ILE A 70 -3.47 -4.41 6.96
N ASP A 71 -3.61 -5.57 6.31
CA ASP A 71 -3.50 -6.88 6.94
C ASP A 71 -2.35 -7.69 6.31
N PRO A 72 -1.14 -7.63 6.89
CA PRO A 72 0.03 -8.33 6.34
C PRO A 72 -0.13 -9.85 6.27
N ALA A 73 -0.98 -10.44 7.11
CA ALA A 73 -1.15 -11.90 7.15
C ALA A 73 -1.81 -12.41 5.86
N THR A 74 -2.75 -11.64 5.31
CA THR A 74 -3.52 -12.03 4.12
C THR A 74 -2.89 -11.59 2.80
N GLY A 75 -1.80 -10.81 2.84
CA GLY A 75 -1.12 -10.27 1.66
C GLY A 75 -1.66 -8.91 1.29
#